data_AF-K1TU50-F1
#
_entry.id   AF-K1TU50-F1
#
_cell.length_a   1.000
_cell.length_b   1.000
_cell.length_c   1.000
_cell.angle_alpha   90.00
_cell.angle_beta   90.00
_cell.angle_gamma   90.00
#
_symmetry.space_group_name_H-M   'P 1'
#
loop_
_entity.id
_entity.type
_entity.pdbx_description
1 polymer ?
#
loop_
_entity_poly.entity_id
_entity_poly.type
_entity_poly.pdbx_seq_one_letter_code
_entity_poly.pdbx_strand_id
1 'polypeptide(L)'
;MVFNMATDTVIVLNVIPQGPSDRAGVKAGDRIVEIDDSLVAGRKIPQNEIMQRLRGPRGSKVRLGLERQGIAGLVDVEVERGVIPIRSVESAFRIVDGIGYIRLGQFARTTSTEIRGALDTLRAQGISKLIFDLRGN
;
A
#
# COMPACT_ATOMS: atom_id res chain seq x y z
N MET A 1 9.75 22.11 29.26
CA MET A 1 8.78 20.99 29.22
C MET A 1 8.89 20.33 27.86
N VAL A 2 9.22 19.04 27.81
CA VAL A 2 9.12 18.26 26.59
C VAL A 2 7.85 17.43 26.73
N PHE A 3 6.81 17.78 25.98
CA PHE A 3 5.61 16.97 25.86
C PHE A 3 5.84 15.98 24.73
N ASN A 4 6.08 14.71 25.07
CA ASN A 4 5.95 13.62 24.11
C ASN A 4 4.59 12.96 24.34
N MET A 5 3.55 13.47 23.69
CA MET A 5 2.30 12.73 23.60
C MET A 5 2.50 11.65 22.55
N ALA A 6 2.64 10.40 22.97
CA ALA A 6 2.54 9.27 22.07
C ALA A 6 1.25 9.44 21.26
N THR A 7 1.37 9.73 19.96
CA THR A 7 0.22 10.07 19.14
C THR A 7 -0.69 8.86 19.00
N ASP A 8 -1.75 8.87 19.78
CA ASP A 8 -2.86 7.92 19.74
C ASP A 8 -3.77 8.25 18.54
N THR A 9 -3.16 8.29 17.36
CA THR A 9 -3.83 8.66 16.11
C THR A 9 -3.12 7.94 14.99
N VAL A 10 -3.89 7.30 14.11
CA VAL A 10 -3.32 6.61 12.96
C VAL A 10 -2.86 7.64 11.94
N ILE A 11 -1.57 7.57 11.60
CA ILE A 11 -0.94 8.44 10.60
C ILE A 11 -0.77 7.63 9.31
N VAL A 12 -1.23 8.19 8.20
CA VAL A 12 -0.99 7.63 6.87
C VAL A 12 0.47 7.87 6.51
N LEU A 13 1.29 6.83 6.57
CA LEU A 13 2.71 6.93 6.23
C LEU A 13 2.94 7.00 4.72
N ASN A 14 2.20 6.20 3.96
CA ASN A 14 2.26 6.13 2.51
C ASN A 14 0.91 5.75 1.93
N VAL A 15 0.73 6.06 0.65
CA VAL A 15 -0.46 5.71 -0.12
C VAL A 15 0.00 4.97 -1.37
N ILE A 16 -0.65 3.84 -1.67
CA ILE A 16 -0.28 3.01 -2.80
C ILE A 16 -0.83 3.65 -4.08
N PRO A 17 0.03 4.03 -5.05
CA PRO A 17 -0.41 4.67 -6.27
C PRO A 17 -1.47 3.85 -7.00
N GLN A 18 -2.49 4.52 -7.52
CA GLN A 18 -3.66 3.94 -8.17
C GLN A 18 -4.49 2.99 -7.27
N GLY A 19 -4.17 2.90 -5.98
CA GLY A 19 -4.92 2.11 -5.01
C GLY A 19 -6.23 2.78 -4.57
N PRO A 20 -7.07 2.09 -3.79
CA PRO A 20 -8.33 2.63 -3.28
C PRO A 20 -8.20 4.00 -2.59
N SER A 21 -7.27 4.11 -1.64
CA SER A 21 -7.04 5.33 -0.87
C SER A 21 -6.48 6.48 -1.72
N ASP A 22 -5.63 6.18 -2.71
CA ASP A 22 -5.10 7.16 -3.66
C ASP A 22 -6.22 7.77 -4.51
N ARG A 23 -7.09 6.92 -5.06
CA ARG A 23 -8.26 7.36 -5.84
C ARG A 23 -9.25 8.17 -5.01
N ALA A 24 -9.36 7.87 -3.72
CA ALA A 24 -10.17 8.63 -2.77
C ALA A 24 -9.51 9.93 -2.30
N GLY A 25 -8.27 10.22 -2.71
CA GLY A 25 -7.57 11.46 -2.37
C GLY A 25 -6.95 11.48 -0.97
N VAL A 26 -6.72 10.31 -0.35
CA VAL A 26 -5.91 10.18 0.87
C VAL A 26 -4.45 10.49 0.54
N LYS A 27 -3.75 11.18 1.44
CA LYS A 27 -2.37 11.61 1.27
C LYS A 27 -1.49 11.13 2.42
N ALA A 28 -0.20 10.95 2.14
CA ALA A 28 0.79 10.75 3.19
C ALA A 28 0.80 11.96 4.14
N GLY A 29 0.89 11.68 5.44
CA GLY A 29 0.79 12.68 6.50
C GLY A 29 -0.64 12.94 7.00
N ASP A 30 -1.68 12.45 6.32
CA ASP A 30 -3.04 12.52 6.84
C ASP A 30 -3.15 11.77 8.16
N ARG A 31 -3.94 12.32 9.09
CA ARG A 31 -4.24 11.71 10.39
C ARG A 31 -5.69 11.27 10.38
N ILE A 32 -5.95 9.98 10.58
CA ILE A 32 -7.31 9.44 10.60
C ILE A 32 -7.92 9.77 11.96
N VAL A 33 -8.87 10.70 11.96
CA VAL A 33 -9.59 11.15 13.15
C VAL A 33 -10.87 10.35 13.33
N GLU A 34 -11.59 10.09 12.24
CA GLU A 34 -12.86 9.37 12.24
C GLU A 34 -12.87 8.22 11.22
N ILE A 35 -13.55 7.13 11.58
CA ILE A 35 -13.89 6.03 10.67
C ILE A 35 -15.40 5.80 10.78
N ASP A 36 -16.09 5.93 9.66
CA ASP A 36 -17.55 5.97 9.55
C ASP A 36 -18.13 7.03 10.49
N ASP A 37 -18.96 6.66 11.47
CA ASP A 37 -19.55 7.57 12.47
C ASP A 37 -18.78 7.58 13.81
N SER A 38 -17.57 7.02 13.84
CA SER A 38 -16.80 6.84 15.08
C SER A 38 -15.51 7.66 15.10
N LEU A 39 -15.35 8.50 16.12
CA LEU A 39 -14.06 9.09 16.50
C LEU A 39 -13.09 7.98 16.93
N VAL A 40 -11.93 7.92 16.29
CA VAL A 40 -10.87 6.92 16.57
C VAL A 40 -9.60 7.54 17.15
N ALA A 41 -9.33 8.82 16.90
CA ALA A 41 -8.19 9.52 17.48
C ALA A 41 -8.36 9.75 19.00
N GLY A 42 -7.31 9.53 19.78
CA GLY A 42 -7.28 9.76 21.22
C GLY A 42 -8.08 8.75 22.05
N ARG A 43 -8.45 7.61 21.45
CA ARG A 43 -9.32 6.59 22.07
C ARG A 43 -8.58 5.33 22.54
N LYS A 44 -7.27 5.25 22.35
CA LYS A 44 -6.39 4.11 22.65
C LYS A 44 -6.90 2.81 22.03
N ILE A 45 -7.52 2.92 20.86
CA ILE A 45 -8.06 1.76 20.15
C ILE A 45 -6.88 0.92 19.66
N PRO A 46 -6.86 -0.39 19.97
CA PRO A 46 -5.82 -1.28 19.49
C PRO A 46 -5.68 -1.22 17.96
N GLN A 47 -4.43 -1.21 17.47
CA GLN A 47 -4.15 -1.09 16.04
C GLN A 47 -4.87 -2.16 15.20
N ASN A 48 -4.94 -3.40 15.70
CA ASN A 48 -5.65 -4.49 15.03
C ASN A 48 -7.15 -4.19 14.85
N GLU A 49 -7.79 -3.57 15.82
CA GLU A 49 -9.19 -3.16 15.73
C GLU A 49 -9.39 -2.04 14.71
N ILE A 50 -8.49 -1.04 14.68
CA ILE A 50 -8.55 0.01 13.64
C ILE A 50 -8.42 -0.61 12.24
N MET A 51 -7.48 -1.54 12.06
CA MET A 51 -7.31 -2.23 10.78
C MET A 51 -8.52 -3.07 10.39
N GLN A 52 -9.29 -3.60 11.35
CA GLN A 52 -10.55 -4.30 11.07
C GLN A 52 -11.63 -3.34 10.56
N ARG A 53 -11.73 -2.13 11.13
CA ARG A 53 -12.70 -1.10 10.68
C ARG A 53 -12.38 -0.59 9.27
N LEU A 54 -11.09 -0.39 8.97
CA LEU A 54 -10.63 0.05 7.64
C LEU A 54 -10.84 -1.04 6.57
N ARG A 55 -10.68 -2.33 6.93
CA ARG A 55 -10.94 -3.46 6.04
C ARG A 55 -12.45 -3.75 5.96
N GLY A 56 -12.82 -4.54 4.96
CA GLY A 56 -14.21 -4.90 4.71
C GLY A 56 -14.39 -5.48 3.32
N PRO A 57 -15.63 -5.87 2.96
CA PRO A 57 -15.92 -6.50 1.68
C PRO A 57 -15.49 -5.63 0.49
N ARG A 58 -14.97 -6.27 -0.56
CA ARG A 58 -14.63 -5.56 -1.80
C ARG A 58 -15.87 -4.86 -2.37
N GLY A 59 -15.72 -3.60 -2.79
CA GLY A 59 -16.79 -2.75 -3.32
C GLY A 59 -17.63 -2.06 -2.23
N SER A 60 -17.49 -2.43 -0.96
CA SER A 60 -18.09 -1.66 0.14
C SER A 60 -17.34 -0.35 0.35
N LYS A 61 -17.96 0.60 1.04
CA LYS A 61 -17.40 1.94 1.30
C LYS A 61 -17.06 2.11 2.77
N VAL A 62 -16.05 2.92 3.05
CA VAL A 62 -15.71 3.43 4.39
C VAL A 62 -15.55 4.94 4.30
N ARG A 63 -16.15 5.66 5.23
CA ARG A 63 -15.95 7.12 5.33
C ARG A 63 -14.82 7.40 6.30
N LEU A 64 -13.89 8.27 5.94
CA LEU A 64 -12.79 8.68 6.79
C LEU A 64 -12.84 10.19 7.00
N GLY A 65 -12.77 10.63 8.25
CA GLY A 65 -12.53 12.01 8.62
C GLY A 65 -11.04 12.22 8.84
N LEU A 66 -10.39 13.00 7.97
CA LEU A 66 -8.93 13.18 7.96
C LEU A 66 -8.54 14.57 8.45
N GLU A 67 -7.65 14.63 9.43
CA GLU A 67 -6.91 15.86 9.72
C GLU A 67 -5.73 15.96 8.75
N ARG A 68 -5.76 17.01 7.90
CA ARG A 68 -4.74 17.26 6.88
C ARG A 68 -4.01 18.57 7.16
N GLN A 69 -2.69 18.51 7.21
CA GLN A 69 -1.87 19.68 7.48
C GLN A 69 -2.17 20.81 6.48
N GLY A 70 -2.43 22.00 7.01
CA GLY A 70 -2.73 23.21 6.23
C GLY A 70 -4.19 23.36 5.81
N ILE A 71 -5.07 22.42 6.16
CA ILE A 71 -6.53 22.55 5.96
C ILE A 71 -7.20 22.66 7.33
N ALA A 72 -8.06 23.67 7.49
CA ALA A 72 -8.86 23.81 8.70
C ALA A 72 -10.05 22.84 8.65
N GLY A 73 -10.27 22.11 9.74
CA GLY A 73 -11.33 21.10 9.84
C GLY A 73 -10.94 19.74 9.25
N LEU A 74 -11.87 18.79 9.31
CA LEU A 74 -11.69 17.46 8.75
C LEU A 74 -11.93 17.46 7.23
N VAL A 75 -11.13 16.68 6.52
CA VAL A 75 -11.35 16.32 5.13
C VAL A 75 -12.05 14.98 5.10
N ASP A 76 -13.33 14.98 4.74
CA ASP A 76 -14.10 13.76 4.57
C ASP A 76 -13.79 13.10 3.22
N VAL A 77 -13.43 11.82 3.26
CA VAL A 77 -13.24 11.00 2.07
C VAL A 77 -14.01 9.70 2.17
N GLU A 78 -14.61 9.27 1.07
CA GLU A 78 -15.24 7.97 0.96
C GLU A 78 -14.33 7.04 0.15
N VAL A 79 -13.84 5.98 0.79
CA VAL A 79 -12.94 5.01 0.16
C VAL A 79 -13.74 3.76 -0.20
N GLU A 80 -13.83 3.45 -1.50
CA GLU A 80 -14.35 2.16 -1.96
C GLU A 80 -13.29 1.07 -1.71
N ARG A 81 -13.59 0.12 -0.82
CA ARG A 81 -12.69 -0.97 -0.45
C ARG A 81 -12.37 -1.82 -1.67
N GLY A 82 -11.10 -1.83 -2.05
CA GLY A 82 -10.60 -2.57 -3.21
C GLY A 82 -9.45 -3.48 -2.86
N VAL A 83 -9.03 -4.26 -3.86
CA VAL A 83 -7.79 -5.03 -3.75
C VAL A 83 -6.62 -4.06 -3.89
N ILE A 84 -5.74 -4.05 -2.89
CA ILE A 84 -4.44 -3.43 -3.03
C ILE A 84 -3.60 -4.39 -3.90
N PRO A 85 -3.14 -3.99 -5.09
CA PRO A 85 -2.31 -4.84 -5.92
C PRO A 85 -0.96 -5.03 -5.22
N ILE A 86 -0.78 -6.20 -4.62
CA ILE A 86 0.50 -6.63 -4.09
C ILE A 86 1.34 -7.07 -5.28
N ARG A 87 2.28 -6.21 -5.70
CA ARG A 87 3.26 -6.60 -6.72
C ARG A 87 4.23 -7.59 -6.11
N SER A 88 4.36 -8.73 -6.78
CA SER A 88 5.25 -9.81 -6.38
C SER A 88 6.65 -9.57 -6.92
N VAL A 89 6.76 -9.07 -8.16
CA VAL A 89 8.03 -8.74 -8.80
C VAL A 89 8.42 -7.30 -8.44
N GLU A 90 9.48 -7.15 -7.67
CA GLU A 90 9.99 -5.84 -7.25
C GLU A 90 10.83 -5.18 -8.36
N SER A 91 11.62 -5.98 -9.07
CA SER A 91 12.46 -5.50 -10.16
C SER A 91 12.72 -6.59 -11.18
N ALA A 92 12.75 -6.22 -12.46
CA ALA A 92 13.15 -7.09 -13.57
C ALA A 92 13.96 -6.29 -14.59
N PHE A 93 15.20 -6.68 -14.85
CA PHE A 93 16.08 -5.98 -15.79
C PHE A 93 17.17 -6.90 -16.36
N ARG A 94 17.72 -6.53 -17.52
CA ARG A 94 18.88 -7.18 -18.10
C ARG A 94 20.17 -6.61 -17.47
N ILE A 95 21.10 -7.50 -17.13
CA ILE A 95 22.48 -7.16 -16.77
C ILE A 95 23.44 -7.56 -17.91
N VAL A 96 24.75 -7.47 -17.67
CA VAL A 96 25.78 -7.82 -18.66
C VAL A 96 25.71 -9.29 -19.11
N ASP A 97 26.30 -9.58 -20.27
CA ASP A 97 26.47 -10.94 -20.80
C ASP A 97 25.19 -11.76 -21.03
N GLY A 98 24.08 -11.07 -21.29
CA GLY A 98 22.80 -11.71 -21.59
C GLY A 98 22.17 -12.40 -20.37
N ILE A 99 22.55 -12.00 -19.16
CA ILE A 99 21.90 -12.45 -17.93
C ILE A 99 20.74 -11.50 -17.62
N GLY A 100 19.56 -12.04 -17.35
CA GLY A 100 18.44 -11.31 -16.76
C GLY A 100 18.45 -11.43 -15.25
N TYR A 101 17.90 -10.44 -14.56
CA TYR A 101 17.67 -10.46 -13.13
C TYR A 101 16.18 -10.20 -12.86
N ILE A 102 15.57 -11.05 -12.03
CA ILE A 102 14.22 -10.84 -11.47
C ILE A 102 14.31 -11.00 -9.96
N ARG A 103 13.84 -9.99 -9.22
CA ARG A 103 13.69 -10.05 -7.76
C ARG A 103 12.23 -10.22 -7.38
N LEU A 104 11.95 -11.25 -6.59
CA LEU A 104 10.63 -11.51 -6.04
C LEU A 104 10.57 -11.07 -4.58
N GLY A 105 9.74 -10.07 -4.30
CA GLY A 105 9.57 -9.56 -2.94
C GLY A 105 8.65 -10.42 -2.08
N GLN A 106 7.64 -11.04 -2.68
CA GLN A 106 6.71 -11.94 -1.99
C GLN A 106 5.94 -12.84 -2.96
N PHE A 107 5.44 -13.97 -2.46
CA PHE A 107 4.44 -14.77 -3.17
C PHE A 107 3.02 -14.23 -2.91
N ALA A 108 2.35 -13.83 -3.99
CA ALA A 108 0.97 -13.36 -4.01
C ALA A 108 0.18 -14.00 -5.16
N ARG A 109 -1.13 -13.75 -5.19
CA ARG A 109 -2.04 -14.33 -6.19
C ARG A 109 -1.63 -14.02 -7.64
N THR A 110 -0.98 -12.90 -7.89
CA THR A 110 -0.57 -12.44 -9.24
C THR A 110 0.86 -12.81 -9.62
N THR A 111 1.63 -13.45 -8.74
CA THR A 111 3.07 -13.72 -8.94
C THR A 111 3.38 -14.43 -10.25
N SER A 112 2.64 -15.50 -10.58
CA SER A 112 2.89 -16.28 -11.81
C SER A 112 2.74 -15.43 -13.07
N THR A 113 1.71 -14.59 -13.14
CA THR A 113 1.46 -13.68 -14.26
C THR A 113 2.54 -12.60 -14.36
N GLU A 114 2.94 -12.04 -13.22
CA GLU A 114 3.98 -10.99 -13.16
C GLU A 114 5.35 -11.52 -13.59
N ILE A 115 5.76 -12.71 -13.11
CA ILE A 115 7.01 -13.37 -13.51
C ILE A 115 6.99 -13.66 -15.02
N ARG A 116 5.88 -14.15 -15.56
CA ARG A 116 5.76 -14.46 -16.99
C ARG A 116 5.97 -13.20 -17.84
N GLY A 117 5.27 -12.10 -17.51
CA GLY A 117 5.43 -10.84 -18.23
C GLY A 117 6.84 -10.26 -18.14
N ALA A 118 7.48 -10.36 -16.96
CA ALA A 118 8.88 -9.96 -16.79
C ALA A 118 9.83 -10.80 -17.64
N LEU A 119 9.65 -12.13 -17.65
CA LEU A 119 10.47 -13.05 -18.42
C LEU A 119 10.32 -12.84 -19.93
N ASP A 120 9.10 -12.63 -20.42
CA ASP A 120 8.83 -12.37 -21.83
C ASP A 120 9.51 -11.07 -22.28
N THR A 121 9.46 -10.02 -21.44
CA THR A 121 10.16 -8.75 -21.69
C THR A 121 11.68 -8.95 -21.74
N LEU A 122 12.25 -9.68 -20.78
CA LEU A 122 13.69 -9.93 -20.75
C LEU A 122 14.15 -10.82 -21.92
N ARG A 123 13.36 -11.82 -22.31
CA ARG A 123 13.64 -12.67 -23.48
C ARG A 123 13.67 -11.83 -24.76
N ALA A 124 12.74 -10.88 -24.93
CA ALA A 124 12.76 -9.95 -26.04
C ALA A 124 14.01 -9.04 -26.04
N GLN A 125 14.62 -8.82 -24.87
CA GLN A 125 15.91 -8.14 -24.73
C GLN A 125 17.13 -9.06 -24.94
N GLY A 126 16.94 -10.32 -25.34
CA GLY A 126 18.02 -11.25 -25.68
C GLY A 126 18.74 -11.89 -24.50
N ILE A 127 18.09 -12.01 -23.33
CA ILE A 127 18.69 -12.79 -22.24
C ILE A 127 18.74 -14.28 -22.58
N SER A 128 19.79 -14.97 -22.13
CA SER A 128 19.97 -16.42 -22.25
C SER A 128 20.11 -17.12 -20.89
N LYS A 129 20.33 -16.34 -19.82
CA LYS A 129 20.49 -16.80 -18.44
C LYS A 129 19.61 -15.95 -17.53
N LEU A 130 19.21 -16.48 -16.38
CA LEU A 130 18.38 -15.77 -15.41
C LEU A 130 18.94 -15.97 -14.00
N ILE A 131 19.13 -14.86 -13.27
CA ILE A 131 19.23 -14.84 -11.82
C ILE A 131 17.83 -14.54 -11.29
N PHE A 132 17.27 -15.49 -10.55
CA PHE A 132 15.98 -15.33 -9.88
C PHE A 132 16.21 -15.20 -8.37
N ASP A 133 16.07 -13.98 -7.86
CA ASP A 133 16.37 -13.65 -6.47
C ASP A 133 15.11 -13.80 -5.62
N LEU A 134 15.14 -14.81 -4.74
CA LEU A 134 14.09 -15.14 -3.78
C LEU A 134 14.46 -14.75 -2.34
N ARG A 135 15.60 -14.08 -2.12
CA ARG A 135 16.06 -13.76 -0.76
C ARG A 135 15.11 -12.75 -0.11
N GLY A 136 14.73 -13.03 1.14
CA GLY A 136 13.84 -12.16 1.93
C GLY A 136 12.35 -12.41 1.73
N ASN A 137 11.99 -13.41 0.92
CA ASN A 137 10.64 -13.95 0.79
C ASN A 137 10.42 -15.11 1.77
#